data_AF-A0A3N0I8Z6-F1
#
_entry.id   AF-A0A3N0I8Z6-F1
#
_cell.length_a   1.000
_cell.length_b   1.000
_cell.length_c   1.000
_cell.angle_alpha   90.00
_cell.angle_beta   90.00
_cell.angle_gamma   90.00
#
_symmetry.space_group_name_H-M   'P 1'
#
loop_
_entity.id
_entity.type
_entity.pdbx_description
1 polymer ?
#
loop_
_entity_poly.entity_id
_entity_poly.type
_entity_poly.pdbx_seq_one_letter_code
_entity_poly.pdbx_strand_id
1 'polypeptide(L)'
;MALQKKNVKCAREVAILAPYAAKCCVRDDISNMPSFTACIEYALERVESYEEQYGKIDFYALMGMPLAVFDVPASFDGTARYEASLFGSEAFFLKLEAFRAALAKLDFPGVRMVYNNFALRAVLRALYAIEHRERDCFNGVFNRLS
;
A
#
# COMPACT_ATOMS: atom_id res chain seq x y z
N MET A 1 -22.82 12.01 -4.25
CA MET A 1 -22.56 10.76 -3.50
C MET A 1 -22.11 11.11 -2.09
N ALA A 2 -22.54 10.35 -1.08
CA ALA A 2 -22.15 10.61 0.31
C ALA A 2 -20.72 10.09 0.58
N LEU A 3 -19.91 10.91 1.25
CA LEU A 3 -18.61 10.48 1.75
C LEU A 3 -18.80 9.61 2.99
N GLN A 4 -18.09 8.48 3.04
CA GLN A 4 -18.08 7.58 4.19
C GLN A 4 -16.78 7.78 4.98
N LYS A 5 -16.87 7.64 6.31
CA LYS A 5 -15.71 7.58 7.21
C LYS A 5 -15.53 6.16 7.72
N LYS A 6 -14.33 5.60 7.61
CA LYS A 6 -13.95 4.34 8.26
C LYS A 6 -12.65 4.52 9.04
N ASN A 7 -12.66 4.09 10.30
CA ASN A 7 -11.46 4.10 11.13
C ASN A 7 -10.73 2.75 11.00
N VAL A 8 -9.41 2.79 10.92
CA VAL A 8 -8.55 1.61 10.78
C VAL A 8 -7.42 1.69 11.80
N LYS A 9 -7.17 0.58 12.50
CA LYS A 9 -5.99 0.43 13.37
C LYS A 9 -4.77 0.09 12.52
N CYS A 10 -3.93 1.09 12.27
CA CYS A 10 -2.76 1.01 11.42
C CYS A 10 -1.52 0.53 12.19
N ALA A 11 -0.68 -0.27 11.52
CA ALA A 11 0.68 -0.55 11.93
C ALA A 11 1.54 0.72 11.87
N ARG A 12 2.58 0.81 12.69
CA ARG A 12 3.52 1.95 12.66
C ARG A 12 4.17 2.16 11.29
N GLU A 13 4.42 1.10 10.51
CA GLU A 13 4.99 1.26 9.16
C GLU A 13 4.12 2.17 8.25
N VAL A 14 2.80 2.17 8.44
CA VAL A 14 1.88 3.05 7.68
C VAL A 14 2.18 4.53 7.97
N ALA A 15 2.64 4.87 9.17
CA ALA A 15 2.99 6.23 9.53
C ALA A 15 4.27 6.73 8.83
N ILE A 16 5.08 5.83 8.27
CA ILE A 16 6.28 6.17 7.50
C ILE A 16 5.98 6.15 6.00
N LEU A 17 5.26 5.13 5.52
CA LEU A 17 4.99 4.98 4.10
C LEU A 17 3.88 5.91 3.58
N ALA A 18 2.90 6.29 4.42
CA ALA A 18 1.86 7.22 3.98
C ALA A 18 2.42 8.63 3.66
N PRO A 19 3.35 9.21 4.45
CA PRO A 19 4.07 10.42 4.05
C PRO A 19 4.87 10.28 2.75
N TYR A 20 5.42 9.10 2.46
CA TYR A 20 6.06 8.85 1.17
C TYR A 20 5.05 8.92 0.02
N ALA A 21 3.89 8.26 0.17
CA ALA A 21 2.80 8.36 -0.79
C ALA A 21 2.32 9.81 -0.97
N ALA A 22 2.21 10.57 0.12
CA ALA A 22 1.89 12.00 0.07
C ALA A 22 2.90 12.79 -0.77
N LYS A 23 4.21 12.54 -0.59
CA LYS A 23 5.26 13.14 -1.42
C LYS A 23 5.06 12.80 -2.91
N CYS A 24 4.70 11.56 -3.25
CA CYS A 24 4.39 11.17 -4.62
C CYS A 24 3.16 11.92 -5.17
N CYS A 25 2.09 12.06 -4.38
CA CYS A 25 0.91 12.85 -4.78
C CYS A 25 1.25 14.31 -5.08
N VAL A 26 2.15 14.92 -4.28
CA VAL A 26 2.61 16.30 -4.51
C VAL A 26 3.47 16.38 -5.77
N ARG A 27 4.40 15.44 -5.96
CA ARG A 27 5.29 15.39 -7.13
C ARG A 27 4.52 15.23 -8.44
N ASP A 28 3.45 14.45 -8.42
CA ASP A 28 2.65 14.13 -9.60
C ASP A 28 1.45 15.08 -9.76
N ASP A 29 1.48 16.25 -9.11
CA ASP A 29 0.47 17.32 -9.18
C ASP A 29 -0.97 16.88 -8.85
N ILE A 30 -1.14 15.84 -8.05
CA ILE A 30 -2.46 15.33 -7.62
C ILE A 30 -3.05 16.22 -6.52
N SER A 31 -2.24 16.59 -5.53
CA SER A 31 -2.62 17.50 -4.45
C SER A 31 -1.40 18.01 -3.69
N ASN A 32 -1.38 19.31 -3.39
CA ASN A 32 -0.35 19.93 -2.54
C ASN A 32 -0.54 19.63 -1.03
N MET A 33 -1.72 19.11 -0.63
CA MET A 33 -2.04 18.70 0.73
C MET A 33 -2.84 17.39 0.71
N PRO A 34 -2.22 16.28 0.31
CA PRO A 34 -2.94 15.02 0.15
C PRO A 34 -3.42 14.51 1.51
N SER A 35 -4.71 14.16 1.58
CA SER A 35 -5.26 13.47 2.74
C SER A 35 -4.74 12.04 2.81
N PHE A 36 -4.88 11.38 3.96
CA PHE A 36 -4.54 9.96 4.07
C PHE A 36 -5.32 9.11 3.06
N THR A 37 -6.60 9.38 2.81
CA THR A 37 -7.37 8.70 1.76
C THR A 37 -6.76 8.92 0.38
N ALA A 38 -6.41 10.17 0.04
CA ALA A 38 -5.85 10.50 -1.26
C ALA A 38 -4.53 9.76 -1.51
N CYS A 39 -3.71 9.60 -0.47
CA CYS A 39 -2.47 8.82 -0.54
C CYS A 39 -2.74 7.34 -0.86
N ILE A 40 -3.76 6.74 -0.23
CA ILE A 40 -4.13 5.33 -0.46
C ILE A 40 -4.76 5.13 -1.83
N GLU A 41 -5.63 6.06 -2.24
CA GLU A 41 -6.28 6.03 -3.55
C GLU A 41 -5.25 6.14 -4.68
N TYR A 42 -4.34 7.12 -4.58
CA TYR A 42 -3.20 7.26 -5.48
C TYR A 42 -2.35 5.98 -5.51
N ALA A 43 -2.00 5.41 -4.35
CA ALA A 43 -1.22 4.18 -4.29
C ALA A 43 -1.93 3.00 -4.99
N LEU A 44 -3.25 2.86 -4.82
CA LEU A 44 -4.06 1.85 -5.51
C LEU A 44 -4.03 2.05 -7.03
N GLU A 45 -4.21 3.28 -7.50
CA GLU A 45 -4.16 3.63 -8.93
C GLU A 45 -2.79 3.35 -9.56
N ARG A 46 -1.70 3.63 -8.83
CA ARG A 46 -0.33 3.33 -9.28
C ARG A 46 -0.07 1.84 -9.38
N VAL A 47 -0.57 1.05 -8.42
CA VAL A 47 -0.51 -0.42 -8.48
C VAL A 47 -1.28 -0.94 -9.71
N GLU A 48 -2.51 -0.51 -9.92
CA GLU A 48 -3.32 -0.93 -11.08
C GLU A 48 -2.65 -0.54 -12.40
N SER A 49 -2.22 0.71 -12.53
CA SER A 49 -1.52 1.19 -13.74
C SER A 49 -0.25 0.39 -14.02
N TYR A 50 0.50 0.02 -12.97
CA TYR A 50 1.68 -0.80 -13.12
C TYR A 50 1.31 -2.20 -13.61
N GLU A 51 0.30 -2.83 -13.00
CA GLU A 51 -0.14 -4.17 -13.37
C GLU A 51 -0.71 -4.26 -14.78
N GLU A 52 -1.32 -3.20 -15.29
CA GLU A 52 -1.81 -3.11 -16.66
C GLU A 52 -0.68 -2.92 -17.68
N GLN A 53 0.36 -2.16 -17.35
CA GLN A 53 1.39 -1.75 -18.31
C GLN A 53 2.65 -2.62 -18.30
N TYR A 54 3.05 -3.13 -17.14
CA TYR A 54 4.38 -3.71 -16.94
C TYR A 54 4.35 -5.14 -16.39
N GLY A 55 3.28 -5.51 -15.68
CA GLY A 55 3.05 -6.87 -15.19
C GLY A 55 2.73 -6.97 -13.71
N LYS A 56 2.57 -8.19 -13.22
CA LYS A 56 2.01 -8.45 -11.89
C LYS A 56 3.04 -8.23 -10.79
N ILE A 57 2.55 -7.72 -9.66
CA ILE A 57 3.35 -7.58 -8.45
C ILE A 57 3.21 -8.86 -7.62
N ASP A 58 4.34 -9.49 -7.29
CA ASP A 58 4.38 -10.57 -6.33
C ASP A 58 4.22 -10.01 -4.91
N PHE A 59 2.97 -9.89 -4.48
CA PHE A 59 2.63 -9.42 -3.14
C PHE A 59 3.10 -10.38 -2.04
N TYR A 60 3.27 -11.67 -2.33
CA TYR A 60 3.84 -12.63 -1.37
C TYR A 60 5.29 -12.25 -1.07
N ALA A 61 6.10 -12.11 -2.12
CA ALA A 61 7.49 -11.69 -2.00
C ALA A 61 7.61 -10.30 -1.34
N LEU A 62 6.82 -9.33 -1.82
CA LEU A 62 6.84 -7.95 -1.33
C LEU A 62 6.49 -7.84 0.17
N MET A 63 5.47 -8.56 0.64
CA MET A 63 5.07 -8.52 2.04
C MET A 63 6.04 -9.28 2.96
N GLY A 64 6.82 -10.21 2.41
CA GLY A 64 7.90 -10.91 3.11
C GLY A 64 9.18 -10.07 3.28
N MET A 65 9.30 -8.93 2.59
CA MET A 65 10.49 -8.09 2.68
C MET A 65 10.64 -7.42 4.05
N PRO A 66 11.89 -7.28 4.54
CA PRO A 66 12.16 -6.58 5.79
C PRO A 66 11.87 -5.08 5.66
N LEU A 67 11.41 -4.47 6.75
CA LEU A 67 11.04 -3.05 6.80
C LEU A 67 12.17 -2.09 6.35
N ALA A 68 13.42 -2.47 6.60
CA ALA A 68 14.59 -1.66 6.22
C ALA A 68 14.70 -1.43 4.70
N VAL A 69 14.13 -2.31 3.87
CA VAL A 69 14.08 -2.13 2.41
C VAL A 69 13.22 -0.92 2.01
N PHE A 70 12.29 -0.52 2.87
CA PHE A 70 11.38 0.60 2.67
C PHE A 70 11.77 1.84 3.48
N ASP A 71 13.04 1.94 3.89
CA ASP A 71 13.56 2.98 4.78
C ASP A 71 12.83 3.07 6.14
N VAL A 72 12.17 1.98 6.57
CA VAL A 72 11.54 1.87 7.88
C VAL A 72 12.49 1.16 8.84
N PRO A 73 12.89 1.78 9.97
CA PRO A 73 13.77 1.12 10.92
C PRO A 73 13.21 -0.22 11.41
N ALA A 74 14.04 -1.25 11.57
CA ALA A 74 13.59 -2.56 12.06
C ALA A 74 12.95 -2.47 13.46
N SER A 75 13.43 -1.54 14.30
CA SER A 75 12.83 -1.24 15.62
C SER A 75 11.42 -0.65 15.55
N PHE A 76 10.94 -0.27 14.37
CA PHE A 76 9.61 0.26 14.13
C PHE A 76 8.52 -0.83 13.99
N ASP A 77 8.91 -2.11 13.88
CA ASP A 77 8.00 -3.28 13.76
C ASP A 77 7.26 -3.66 15.07
N GLY A 78 7.23 -2.74 16.04
CA GLY A 78 6.55 -2.96 17.31
C GLY A 78 5.05 -3.23 17.15
N THR A 79 4.44 -3.85 18.16
CA THR A 79 3.01 -4.22 18.17
C THR A 79 2.04 -3.04 18.30
N ALA A 80 2.56 -1.83 18.55
CA ALA A 80 1.77 -0.62 18.72
C ALA A 80 0.96 -0.29 17.46
N ARG A 81 -0.31 0.08 17.66
CA ARG A 81 -1.23 0.49 16.61
C ARG A 81 -1.72 1.90 16.88
N TYR A 82 -1.95 2.67 15.81
CA TYR A 82 -2.61 3.96 15.89
C TYR A 82 -3.87 3.94 15.04
N GLU A 83 -4.85 4.78 15.38
CA GLU A 83 -6.08 4.88 14.61
C GLU A 83 -5.93 5.95 13.51
N ALA A 84 -6.28 5.60 12.28
CA ALA A 84 -6.37 6.52 11.16
C ALA A 84 -7.78 6.48 10.58
N SER A 85 -8.26 7.62 10.08
CA SER A 85 -9.55 7.71 9.42
C SER A 85 -9.37 7.82 7.91
N LEU A 86 -10.04 6.93 7.18
CA LEU A 86 -10.26 7.04 5.74
C LEU A 86 -11.60 7.74 5.52
N PHE A 87 -11.57 8.82 4.74
CA PHE A 87 -12.74 9.57 4.28
C PHE A 87 -12.79 9.51 2.76
N GLY A 88 -13.77 8.80 2.18
CA GLY A 88 -13.78 8.54 0.75
C GLY A 88 -15.17 8.25 0.20
N SER A 89 -15.24 8.16 -1.13
CA SER A 89 -16.43 7.75 -1.85
C SER A 89 -16.69 6.25 -1.68
N GLU A 90 -17.90 5.80 -2.00
CA GLU A 90 -18.21 4.37 -2.06
C GLU A 90 -17.30 3.62 -3.04
N ALA A 91 -17.01 4.22 -4.20
CA ALA A 91 -16.12 3.64 -5.21
C ALA A 91 -14.70 3.39 -4.66
N PHE A 92 -14.14 4.35 -3.90
CA PHE A 92 -12.86 4.18 -3.22
C PHE A 92 -12.90 2.98 -2.25
N PHE A 93 -13.95 2.87 -1.43
CA PHE A 93 -14.05 1.76 -0.47
C PHE A 93 -14.25 0.40 -1.14
N LEU A 94 -14.98 0.35 -2.26
CA LEU A 94 -15.12 -0.87 -3.07
C LEU A 94 -13.79 -1.28 -3.70
N LYS A 95 -13.01 -0.31 -4.20
CA LYS A 95 -11.67 -0.53 -4.74
C LYS A 95 -10.71 -1.10 -3.69
N LEU A 96 -10.67 -0.48 -2.52
CA LEU A 96 -9.85 -0.95 -1.39
C LEU A 96 -10.26 -2.36 -0.93
N GLU A 97 -11.57 -2.64 -0.90
CA GLU A 97 -12.09 -3.95 -0.53
C GLU A 97 -11.76 -5.02 -1.58
N ALA A 98 -11.88 -4.70 -2.87
CA ALA A 98 -11.49 -5.59 -3.96
C ALA A 98 -10.00 -5.93 -3.90
N PHE A 99 -9.14 -4.92 -3.65
CA PHE A 99 -7.72 -5.11 -3.46
C PHE A 99 -7.41 -6.00 -2.25
N ARG A 100 -8.07 -5.75 -1.10
CA ARG A 100 -7.94 -6.59 0.10
C ARG A 100 -8.39 -8.03 -0.18
N ALA A 101 -9.49 -8.23 -0.90
CA ALA A 101 -10.00 -9.54 -1.25
C ALA A 101 -9.06 -10.29 -2.22
N ALA A 102 -8.40 -9.58 -3.14
CA ALA A 102 -7.38 -10.16 -4.01
C ALA A 102 -6.18 -10.65 -3.19
N LEU A 103 -5.68 -9.83 -2.24
CA LEU A 103 -4.61 -10.24 -1.32
C LEU A 103 -5.03 -11.44 -0.47
N ALA A 104 -6.29 -11.52 -0.02
CA ALA A 104 -6.79 -12.63 0.79
C ALA A 104 -6.79 -13.98 0.07
N LYS A 105 -6.65 -14.00 -1.26
CA LYS A 105 -6.50 -15.25 -2.06
C LYS A 105 -5.07 -15.79 -2.03
N LEU A 106 -4.11 -14.98 -1.56
CA LEU A 106 -2.71 -15.38 -1.42
C LEU A 106 -2.48 -16.01 -0.04
N ASP A 107 -1.66 -17.04 0.02
CA ASP A 107 -1.30 -17.70 1.27
C ASP A 107 -0.07 -17.01 1.88
N PHE A 108 -0.27 -16.24 2.97
CA PHE A 108 0.81 -15.55 3.67
C PHE A 108 1.14 -16.29 4.99
N PRO A 109 2.36 -16.82 5.16
CA PRO A 109 2.74 -17.55 6.37
C PRO A 109 2.53 -16.72 7.64
N GLY A 110 1.84 -17.30 8.62
CA GLY A 110 1.55 -16.64 9.90
C GLY A 110 0.44 -15.58 9.86
N VAL A 111 -0.18 -15.32 8.71
CA VAL A 111 -1.29 -14.38 8.56
C VAL A 111 -2.61 -15.15 8.54
N ARG A 112 -3.34 -15.11 9.65
CA ARG A 112 -4.66 -15.77 9.74
C ARG A 112 -5.73 -15.12 8.88
N MET A 113 -5.66 -13.79 8.72
CA MET A 113 -6.64 -13.04 7.93
C MET A 113 -6.05 -11.72 7.42
N VAL A 114 -6.44 -11.36 6.19
CA VAL A 114 -6.07 -10.10 5.54
C VAL A 114 -7.08 -9.01 5.90
N TYR A 115 -6.76 -8.22 6.94
CA TYR A 115 -7.54 -7.05 7.35
C TYR A 115 -7.21 -5.80 6.53
N ASN A 116 -7.99 -4.73 6.66
CA ASN A 116 -7.72 -3.43 6.01
C ASN A 116 -6.29 -2.94 6.27
N ASN A 117 -5.79 -3.05 7.51
CA ASN A 117 -4.40 -2.68 7.80
C ASN A 117 -3.38 -3.49 6.98
N PHE A 118 -3.64 -4.77 6.67
CA PHE A 118 -2.77 -5.54 5.81
C PHE A 118 -2.78 -4.98 4.38
N ALA A 119 -3.96 -4.68 3.83
CA ALA A 119 -4.10 -4.08 2.51
C ALA A 119 -3.43 -2.70 2.42
N LEU A 120 -3.59 -1.85 3.44
CA LEU A 120 -2.94 -0.53 3.49
C LEU A 120 -1.42 -0.64 3.48
N ARG A 121 -0.86 -1.60 4.22
CA ARG A 121 0.58 -1.88 4.19
C ARG A 121 1.03 -2.37 2.81
N ALA A 122 0.31 -3.33 2.24
CA ALA A 122 0.64 -3.91 0.95
C ALA A 122 0.64 -2.87 -0.18
N VAL A 123 -0.40 -2.03 -0.26
CA VAL A 123 -0.47 -1.00 -1.32
C VAL A 123 0.61 0.07 -1.16
N LEU A 124 0.92 0.47 0.08
CA LEU A 124 1.98 1.46 0.34
C LEU A 124 3.37 0.90 0.06
N ARG A 125 3.65 -0.35 0.43
CA ARG A 125 4.88 -1.05 0.06
C ARG A 125 5.00 -1.20 -1.46
N ALA A 126 3.90 -1.50 -2.14
CA ALA A 126 3.90 -1.66 -3.59
C ALA A 126 4.19 -0.34 -4.30
N LEU A 127 3.57 0.76 -3.86
CA LEU A 127 3.90 2.09 -4.37
C LEU A 127 5.39 2.39 -4.18
N TYR A 128 5.93 2.17 -2.97
CA TYR A 128 7.36 2.40 -2.72
C TYR A 128 8.24 1.54 -3.65
N ALA A 129 7.91 0.27 -3.83
CA ALA A 129 8.65 -0.62 -4.72
C ALA A 129 8.59 -0.16 -6.19
N ILE A 130 7.41 0.26 -6.68
CA ILE A 130 7.21 0.75 -8.06
C ILE A 130 8.09 1.97 -8.33
N GLU A 131 8.14 2.90 -7.38
CA GLU A 131 8.90 4.14 -7.46
C GLU A 131 10.42 3.94 -7.29
N HIS A 132 10.85 2.74 -6.92
CA HIS A 132 12.25 2.34 -6.75
C HIS A 132 12.58 1.05 -7.50
N ARG A 133 11.85 0.76 -8.59
CA ARG A 133 11.93 -0.50 -9.32
C ARG A 133 13.31 -0.81 -9.91
N GLU A 134 14.16 0.20 -10.02
CA GLU A 134 15.55 0.10 -10.45
C GLU A 134 16.49 -0.46 -9.37
N ARG A 135 16.04 -0.52 -8.10
CA ARG A 135 16.83 -1.12 -7.02
C ARG A 135 16.78 -2.64 -7.12
N ASP A 136 17.95 -3.28 -7.04
CA ASP A 136 18.09 -4.73 -7.18
C ASP A 136 17.25 -5.54 -6.20
N CYS A 137 16.99 -4.99 -5.01
CA CYS A 137 16.18 -5.65 -3.99
C CYS A 137 14.73 -5.91 -4.43
N PHE A 138 14.17 -5.15 -5.39
CA PHE A 138 12.81 -5.33 -5.89
C PHE A 138 12.72 -6.18 -7.16
N ASN A 139 13.83 -6.65 -7.73
CA ASN A 139 13.81 -7.46 -8.96
C ASN A 139 12.94 -8.72 -8.83
N GLY A 140 12.93 -9.35 -7.66
CA GLY A 140 12.11 -10.54 -7.38
C GLY A 140 10.64 -10.26 -7.10
N VAL A 141 10.21 -8.99 -7.04
CA VAL A 141 8.81 -8.61 -6.79
C VAL A 141 8.05 -8.40 -8.10
N PHE A 142 8.74 -8.04 -9.18
CA PHE A 142 8.09 -7.67 -10.44
C PHE A 142 8.12 -8.83 -11.43
N ASN A 143 6.98 -9.50 -11.58
CA ASN A 143 6.78 -10.49 -12.63
C ASN A 143 6.51 -9.76 -13.94
N ARG A 144 7.54 -9.60 -14.77
CA ARG A 144 7.41 -8.98 -16.09
C ARG A 144 6.42 -9.79 -16.93
N LEU A 145 5.54 -9.11 -17.66
CA LEU A 145 4.73 -9.74 -18.70
C LEU A 145 5.71 -10.33 -19.74
N SER A 146 5.68 -11.65 -19.88
CA SER A 146 6.39 -12.39 -20.92
C SER A 146 5.77 -12.15 -22.29
#